data_AF-A0A2H2ZHB3-F1
#
_entry.id   AF-A0A2H2ZHB3-F1
#
_cell.length_a   1.000
_cell.length_b   1.000
_cell.length_c   1.000
_cell.angle_alpha   90.00
_cell.angle_beta   90.00
_cell.angle_gamma   90.00
#
_symmetry.space_group_name_H-M   'P 1'
#
loop_
_entity.id
_entity.type
_entity.pdbx_description
1 polymer ?
#
loop_
_entity_poly.entity_id
_entity_poly.type
_entity_poly.pdbx_seq_one_letter_code
_entity_poly.pdbx_strand_id
1 'polypeptide(L)'
;MSMADGYARVTGKPQCVIVHVDVGTQALGVAVHNASSGHAPVLIFAGMSPFTQEGELRGSRTEFIHWLQDIPDQKAILGQYCKYAAEIKTGVNIKQMVNRALQFSRTAPQGPVYLCAAREIMEAEIKPYSIKQEQWEPVELGGLCAKSASRIAKSLAGSERPLVVTGYSGRNHGIPGLLVELADTVKALQVLDTGASDMCFPGNHPAWLGVKQGSHDSIPNADVTATFLGFQHAANPALMPQSITLMPTH
;
A
#
# COMPACT_ATOMS: atom_id res chain seq x y z
N MET A 1 4.14 -15.33 -1.34
CA MET A 1 4.21 -13.86 -1.24
C MET A 1 4.28 -13.19 -2.61
N SER A 2 5.32 -13.41 -3.42
CA SER A 2 5.46 -12.69 -4.71
C SER A 2 4.31 -12.92 -5.71
N MET A 3 3.73 -14.12 -5.76
CA MET A 3 2.50 -14.37 -6.53
C MET A 3 1.31 -13.55 -6.02
N ALA A 4 1.16 -13.46 -4.70
CA ALA A 4 0.10 -12.70 -4.05
C ALA A 4 0.26 -11.19 -4.30
N ASP A 5 1.50 -10.69 -4.24
CA ASP A 5 1.86 -9.32 -4.59
C ASP A 5 1.48 -9.00 -6.04
N GLY A 6 1.98 -9.79 -7.01
CA GLY A 6 1.67 -9.58 -8.43
C GLY A 6 0.18 -9.65 -8.74
N TYR A 7 -0.54 -10.63 -8.19
CA TYR A 7 -1.98 -10.74 -8.38
C TYR A 7 -2.71 -9.52 -7.80
N ALA A 8 -2.36 -9.11 -6.57
CA ALA A 8 -3.00 -7.99 -5.90
C ALA A 8 -2.82 -6.67 -6.67
N ARG A 9 -1.64 -6.43 -7.26
CA ARG A 9 -1.40 -5.24 -8.09
C ARG A 9 -2.19 -5.23 -9.39
N VAL A 10 -2.31 -6.39 -10.04
CA VAL A 10 -3.04 -6.48 -11.32
C VAL A 10 -4.55 -6.37 -11.10
N THR A 11 -5.08 -7.00 -10.06
CA THR A 11 -6.54 -7.09 -9.88
C THR A 11 -7.11 -6.08 -8.89
N GLY A 12 -6.27 -5.40 -8.10
CA GLY A 12 -6.69 -4.55 -6.99
C GLY A 12 -7.36 -5.31 -5.83
N LYS A 13 -7.29 -6.66 -5.82
CA LYS A 13 -7.97 -7.51 -4.82
C LYS A 13 -6.95 -8.04 -3.82
N PRO A 14 -7.14 -7.83 -2.50
CA PRO A 14 -6.23 -8.35 -1.51
C PRO A 14 -6.06 -9.86 -1.58
N GLN A 15 -4.84 -10.33 -1.42
CA GLN A 15 -4.51 -11.75 -1.36
C GLN A 15 -4.09 -12.15 0.05
N CYS A 16 -4.35 -13.40 0.43
CA CYS A 16 -3.92 -13.96 1.71
C CYS A 16 -2.70 -14.87 1.51
N VAL A 17 -1.69 -14.69 2.36
CA VAL A 17 -0.49 -15.53 2.41
C VAL A 17 -0.39 -16.13 3.81
N ILE A 18 -0.49 -17.46 3.89
CA ILE A 18 -0.36 -18.19 5.16
C ILE A 18 1.06 -18.75 5.25
N VAL A 19 1.74 -18.52 6.36
CA VAL A 19 3.09 -19.02 6.62
C VAL A 19 3.21 -19.73 7.95
N HIS A 20 4.21 -20.60 8.02
CA HIS A 20 4.48 -21.40 9.20
C HIS A 20 5.28 -20.60 10.24
N VAL A 21 4.62 -20.20 11.31
CA VAL A 21 5.19 -19.55 12.51
C VAL A 21 6.27 -18.50 12.22
N ASP A 22 7.16 -18.24 13.16
CA ASP A 22 8.20 -17.24 13.05
C ASP A 22 9.17 -17.53 11.89
N VAL A 23 9.60 -18.79 11.68
CA VAL A 23 10.55 -19.15 10.62
C VAL A 23 10.02 -18.85 9.21
N GLY A 24 8.73 -19.10 8.97
CA GLY A 24 8.05 -18.76 7.72
C GLY A 24 7.87 -17.26 7.59
N THR A 25 7.55 -16.57 8.68
CA THR A 25 7.50 -15.10 8.74
C THR A 25 8.86 -14.47 8.40
N GLN A 26 9.97 -14.99 8.93
CA GLN A 26 11.33 -14.54 8.61
C GLN A 26 11.66 -14.74 7.13
N ALA A 27 11.30 -15.90 6.56
CA ALA A 27 11.52 -16.20 5.14
C ALA A 27 10.78 -15.23 4.20
N LEU A 28 9.75 -14.53 4.67
CA LEU A 28 9.01 -13.54 3.87
C LEU A 28 9.67 -12.16 3.78
N GLY A 29 10.67 -11.84 4.60
CA GLY A 29 11.16 -10.47 4.82
C GLY A 29 11.35 -9.64 3.55
N VAL A 30 12.14 -10.16 2.59
CA VAL A 30 12.44 -9.47 1.32
C VAL A 30 11.18 -9.25 0.47
N ALA A 31 10.28 -10.23 0.42
CA ALA A 31 9.06 -10.14 -0.38
C ALA A 31 8.04 -9.17 0.25
N VAL A 32 8.02 -9.06 1.57
CA VAL A 32 7.14 -8.13 2.31
C VAL A 32 7.65 -6.70 2.19
N HIS A 33 8.97 -6.48 2.19
CA HIS A 33 9.56 -5.21 1.81
C HIS A 33 9.05 -4.76 0.43
N ASN A 34 9.13 -5.62 -0.59
CA ASN A 34 8.70 -5.26 -1.94
C ASN A 34 7.20 -4.97 -2.05
N ALA A 35 6.36 -5.74 -1.34
CA ALA A 35 4.94 -5.49 -1.26
C ALA A 35 4.64 -4.17 -0.52
N SER A 36 5.41 -3.83 0.51
CA SER A 36 5.30 -2.58 1.25
C SER A 36 5.67 -1.38 0.38
N SER A 37 6.87 -1.35 -0.19
CA SER A 37 7.33 -0.28 -1.07
C SER A 37 6.47 -0.12 -2.32
N GLY A 38 5.93 -1.24 -2.82
CA GLY A 38 5.05 -1.24 -3.97
C GLY A 38 3.56 -1.07 -3.67
N HIS A 39 3.21 -0.84 -2.40
CA HIS A 39 1.84 -0.59 -1.94
C HIS A 39 0.85 -1.72 -2.31
N ALA A 40 1.29 -2.97 -2.27
CA ALA A 40 0.45 -4.11 -2.61
C ALA A 40 -0.42 -4.54 -1.42
N PRO A 41 -1.75 -4.68 -1.60
CA PRO A 41 -2.63 -5.09 -0.52
C PRO A 41 -2.53 -6.61 -0.29
N VAL A 42 -1.80 -7.03 0.73
CA VAL A 42 -1.64 -8.45 1.08
C VAL A 42 -1.88 -8.66 2.57
N LEU A 43 -2.71 -9.65 2.93
CA LEU A 43 -2.85 -10.12 4.31
C LEU A 43 -1.93 -11.32 4.52
N ILE A 44 -1.03 -11.21 5.49
CA ILE A 44 -0.14 -12.29 5.90
C ILE A 44 -0.69 -12.86 7.21
N PHE A 45 -0.86 -14.17 7.26
CA PHE A 45 -1.25 -14.87 8.46
C PHE A 45 -0.18 -15.90 8.86
N ALA A 46 0.17 -15.94 10.14
CA ALA A 46 1.08 -16.94 10.68
C ALA A 46 0.52 -17.55 11.97
N GLY A 47 0.76 -18.85 12.17
CA GLY A 47 0.59 -19.45 13.49
C GLY A 47 1.59 -18.88 14.49
N MET A 48 1.36 -19.10 15.77
CA MET A 48 2.34 -18.95 16.85
C MET A 48 2.38 -20.25 17.64
N SER A 49 3.51 -20.48 18.31
CA SER A 49 3.64 -21.58 19.26
C SER A 49 2.54 -21.52 20.32
N PRO A 50 2.09 -22.68 20.82
CA PRO A 50 1.13 -22.72 21.92
C PRO A 50 1.70 -22.07 23.19
N PHE A 51 0.82 -21.47 24.00
CA PHE A 51 1.16 -20.85 25.29
C PHE A 51 0.76 -21.70 26.52
N THR A 52 0.05 -22.81 26.30
CA THR A 52 -0.34 -23.81 27.32
C THR A 52 0.45 -25.11 27.15
N GLN A 53 0.62 -25.91 28.22
CA GLN A 53 1.62 -26.98 28.27
C GLN A 53 1.08 -28.36 28.64
N GLU A 54 0.08 -28.42 29.51
CA GLU A 54 -0.40 -29.66 30.13
C GLU A 54 -1.80 -30.07 29.61
N GLY A 55 -2.19 -29.54 28.45
CA GLY A 55 -3.49 -29.82 27.85
C GLY A 55 -4.64 -29.01 28.45
N GLU A 56 -4.34 -27.86 29.05
CA GLU A 56 -5.33 -26.94 29.63
C GLU A 56 -6.31 -26.45 28.56
N LEU A 57 -5.86 -26.37 27.32
CA LEU A 57 -6.66 -25.99 26.15
C LEU A 57 -6.40 -26.94 24.98
N ARG A 58 -7.37 -27.04 24.08
CA ARG A 58 -7.15 -27.70 22.79
C ARG A 58 -6.05 -26.95 22.05
N GLY A 59 -4.99 -27.65 21.66
CA GLY A 59 -3.86 -27.06 20.95
C GLY A 59 -2.66 -26.71 21.83
N SER A 60 -2.62 -27.10 23.10
CA SER A 60 -1.45 -27.01 23.97
C SER A 60 -0.18 -27.63 23.34
N ARG A 61 0.98 -27.26 23.87
CA ARG A 61 2.27 -27.79 23.41
C ARG A 61 2.28 -29.33 23.48
N THR A 62 2.68 -29.93 22.36
CA THR A 62 2.78 -31.40 22.20
C THR A 62 4.17 -31.85 21.75
N GLU A 63 4.93 -30.96 21.12
CA GLU A 63 6.25 -31.22 20.54
C GLU A 63 7.29 -30.24 21.07
N PHE A 64 8.56 -30.66 21.14
CA PHE A 64 9.67 -29.80 21.59
C PHE A 64 9.89 -28.57 20.70
N ILE A 65 9.57 -28.68 19.40
CA ILE A 65 9.75 -27.60 18.42
C ILE A 65 8.98 -26.34 18.80
N HIS A 66 7.86 -26.48 19.52
CA HIS A 66 7.09 -25.35 20.02
C HIS A 66 7.90 -24.42 20.93
N TRP A 67 8.95 -24.91 21.59
CA TRP A 67 9.84 -24.07 22.41
C TRP A 67 10.90 -23.35 21.60
N LEU A 68 11.37 -23.97 20.52
CA LEU A 68 12.40 -23.40 19.64
C LEU A 68 11.85 -22.30 18.73
N GLN A 69 10.56 -22.37 18.41
CA GLN A 69 9.85 -21.43 17.53
C GLN A 69 8.97 -20.44 18.30
N ASP A 70 9.02 -20.44 19.63
CA ASP A 70 8.30 -19.48 20.48
C ASP A 70 9.19 -18.27 20.78
N ILE A 71 9.13 -17.29 19.89
CA ILE A 71 9.87 -16.04 20.04
C ILE A 71 9.04 -14.98 20.78
N PRO A 72 9.69 -14.06 21.53
CA PRO A 72 8.96 -13.09 22.36
C PRO A 72 8.04 -12.14 21.58
N ASP A 73 8.41 -11.75 20.35
CA ASP A 73 7.60 -10.83 19.55
C ASP A 73 7.64 -11.14 18.04
N GLN A 74 6.87 -12.14 17.61
CA GLN A 74 6.83 -12.57 16.20
C GLN A 74 6.35 -11.48 15.23
N LYS A 75 5.42 -10.61 15.66
CA LYS A 75 4.92 -9.51 14.81
C LYS A 75 6.01 -8.46 14.54
N ALA A 76 7.03 -8.35 15.39
CA ALA A 76 8.12 -7.39 15.18
C ALA A 76 8.99 -7.74 13.96
N ILE A 77 9.01 -9.01 13.52
CA ILE A 77 9.80 -9.46 12.35
C ILE A 77 9.42 -8.68 11.09
N LEU A 78 8.12 -8.49 10.85
CA LEU A 78 7.60 -7.83 9.64
C LEU A 78 6.88 -6.52 9.93
N GLY A 79 6.69 -6.17 11.20
CA GLY A 79 5.85 -5.04 11.62
C GLY A 79 6.24 -3.71 11.01
N GLN A 80 7.54 -3.47 10.79
CA GLN A 80 8.06 -2.23 10.18
C GLN A 80 7.65 -2.05 8.71
N TYR A 81 7.29 -3.14 8.03
CA TYR A 81 6.86 -3.12 6.63
C TYR A 81 5.34 -3.22 6.47
N CYS A 82 4.61 -3.51 7.55
CA CYS A 82 3.17 -3.73 7.53
C CYS A 82 2.42 -2.49 8.02
N LYS A 83 1.30 -2.16 7.36
CA LYS A 83 0.40 -1.08 7.81
C LYS A 83 -0.31 -1.40 9.12
N TYR A 84 -0.47 -2.69 9.40
CA TYR A 84 -1.09 -3.21 10.60
C TYR A 84 -0.47 -4.56 10.92
N ALA A 85 -0.02 -4.74 12.15
CA ALA A 85 0.53 -6.00 12.65
C ALA A 85 -0.09 -6.30 14.01
N ALA A 86 -0.78 -7.42 14.14
CA ALA A 86 -1.49 -7.76 15.37
C ALA A 86 -1.56 -9.25 15.65
N GLU A 87 -1.68 -9.58 16.93
CA GLU A 87 -1.95 -10.92 17.40
C GLU A 87 -3.44 -11.08 17.69
N ILE A 88 -4.04 -12.17 17.22
CA ILE A 88 -5.39 -12.58 17.54
C ILE A 88 -5.33 -13.33 18.86
N LYS A 89 -5.92 -12.71 19.89
CA LYS A 89 -5.93 -13.26 21.26
C LYS A 89 -7.15 -14.12 21.58
N THR A 90 -8.17 -14.09 20.73
CA THR A 90 -9.41 -14.86 20.91
C THR A 90 -10.16 -15.00 19.59
N GLY A 91 -10.90 -16.10 19.43
CA GLY A 91 -11.80 -16.29 18.28
C GLY A 91 -13.07 -15.43 18.34
N VAL A 92 -13.42 -14.86 19.50
CA VAL A 92 -14.69 -14.14 19.71
C VAL A 92 -14.84 -12.91 18.80
N ASN A 93 -13.74 -12.25 18.43
CA ASN A 93 -13.74 -11.07 17.56
C ASN A 93 -12.93 -11.25 16.26
N ILE A 94 -12.72 -12.49 15.82
CA ILE A 94 -11.89 -12.82 14.66
C ILE A 94 -12.33 -12.09 13.38
N LYS A 95 -13.64 -12.01 13.12
CA LYS A 95 -14.19 -11.33 11.93
C LYS A 95 -13.84 -9.85 11.93
N GLN A 96 -13.89 -9.18 13.08
CA GLN A 96 -13.52 -7.78 13.23
C GLN A 96 -12.01 -7.58 13.02
N MET A 97 -11.18 -8.46 13.59
CA MET A 97 -9.72 -8.42 13.43
C MET A 97 -9.28 -8.57 11.97
N VAL A 98 -9.80 -9.59 11.27
CA VAL A 98 -9.48 -9.85 9.86
C VAL A 98 -9.98 -8.72 8.97
N ASN A 99 -11.22 -8.26 9.17
CA ASN A 99 -11.77 -7.16 8.37
C ASN A 99 -11.05 -5.83 8.63
N ARG A 100 -10.62 -5.56 9.86
CA ARG A 100 -9.79 -4.38 10.15
C ARG A 100 -8.44 -4.45 9.43
N ALA A 101 -7.79 -5.61 9.45
CA ALA A 101 -6.54 -5.81 8.73
C ALA A 101 -6.73 -5.60 7.22
N LEU A 102 -7.77 -6.19 6.62
CA LEU A 102 -8.08 -6.00 5.20
C LEU A 102 -8.46 -4.56 4.86
N GLN A 103 -9.17 -3.86 5.75
CA GLN A 103 -9.47 -2.43 5.60
C GLN A 103 -8.18 -1.61 5.57
N PHE A 104 -7.25 -1.83 6.50
CA PHE A 104 -5.95 -1.16 6.49
C PHE A 104 -5.14 -1.49 5.24
N SER A 105 -5.13 -2.75 4.82
CA SER A 105 -4.39 -3.20 3.64
C SER A 105 -4.86 -2.50 2.35
N ARG A 106 -6.18 -2.30 2.20
CA ARG A 106 -6.81 -1.70 1.02
C ARG A 106 -6.90 -0.18 1.04
N THR A 107 -6.90 0.45 2.21
CA THR A 107 -6.96 1.92 2.35
C THR A 107 -5.69 2.55 1.79
N ALA A 108 -5.80 3.60 0.98
CA ALA A 108 -4.62 4.26 0.41
C ALA A 108 -3.77 4.98 1.49
N PRO A 109 -2.42 4.97 1.39
CA PRO A 109 -1.63 4.11 0.51
C PRO A 109 -1.80 2.64 0.89
N GLN A 110 -2.06 1.77 -0.09
CA GLN A 110 -2.24 0.33 0.13
C GLN A 110 -0.95 -0.31 0.66
N GLY A 111 -1.05 -1.51 1.25
CA GLY A 111 0.13 -2.21 1.72
C GLY A 111 -0.17 -3.51 2.47
N PRO A 112 0.89 -4.22 2.89
CA PRO A 112 0.75 -5.49 3.57
C PRO A 112 0.28 -5.29 5.02
N VAL A 113 -0.41 -6.30 5.54
CA VAL A 113 -0.83 -6.41 6.94
C VAL A 113 -0.50 -7.79 7.46
N TYR A 114 -0.24 -7.91 8.76
CA TYR A 114 0.20 -9.13 9.41
C TYR A 114 -0.71 -9.47 10.57
N LEU A 115 -1.23 -10.70 10.58
CA LEU A 115 -1.96 -11.28 11.70
C LEU A 115 -1.26 -12.55 12.15
N CYS A 116 -1.19 -12.78 13.45
CA CYS A 116 -0.72 -14.05 14.00
C CYS A 116 -1.62 -14.55 15.11
N ALA A 117 -1.66 -15.87 15.32
CA ALA A 117 -2.48 -16.48 16.36
C ALA A 117 -1.83 -17.74 16.92
N ALA A 118 -1.84 -17.91 18.24
CA ALA A 118 -1.42 -19.16 18.87
C ALA A 118 -2.36 -20.31 18.48
N ARG A 119 -1.84 -21.53 18.54
CA ARG A 119 -2.57 -22.75 18.16
C ARG A 119 -3.88 -22.90 18.92
N GLU A 120 -3.89 -22.63 20.22
CA GLU A 120 -5.09 -22.72 21.05
C GLU A 120 -6.19 -21.78 20.58
N ILE A 121 -5.82 -20.59 20.09
CA ILE A 121 -6.77 -19.61 19.57
C ILE A 121 -7.37 -20.08 18.25
N MET A 122 -6.55 -20.71 17.39
CA MET A 122 -7.01 -21.28 16.12
C MET A 122 -7.88 -22.53 16.33
N GLU A 123 -7.60 -23.31 17.37
CA GLU A 123 -8.35 -24.50 17.73
C GLU A 123 -9.56 -24.20 18.63
N ALA A 124 -9.76 -22.95 19.08
CA ALA A 124 -10.88 -22.58 19.92
C ALA A 124 -12.22 -22.77 19.20
N GLU A 125 -13.17 -23.42 19.85
CA GLU A 125 -14.55 -23.50 19.37
C GLU A 125 -15.29 -22.21 19.70
N ILE A 126 -15.92 -21.62 18.69
CA ILE A 126 -16.71 -20.41 18.84
C ILE A 126 -18.11 -20.61 18.29
N LYS A 127 -19.08 -19.90 18.86
CA LYS A 127 -20.40 -19.77 18.26
C LYS A 127 -20.27 -18.95 16.96
N PRO A 128 -20.74 -19.45 15.81
CA PRO A 128 -20.77 -18.66 14.59
C PRO A 128 -21.54 -17.35 14.79
N TYR A 129 -21.01 -16.26 14.25
CA TYR A 129 -21.62 -14.94 14.31
C TYR A 129 -21.40 -14.19 12.98
N SER A 130 -22.14 -13.12 12.73
CA SER A 130 -21.96 -12.26 11.54
C SER A 130 -21.61 -10.83 11.95
N ILE A 131 -21.09 -10.08 10.98
CA ILE A 131 -20.84 -8.64 11.09
C ILE A 131 -21.46 -7.96 9.87
N LYS A 132 -21.72 -6.65 9.96
CA LYS A 132 -22.17 -5.84 8.82
C LYS A 132 -20.97 -5.55 7.92
N GLN A 133 -20.87 -6.26 6.80
CA GLN A 133 -19.67 -6.25 5.94
C GLN A 133 -19.41 -4.87 5.34
N GLU A 134 -20.47 -4.09 5.10
CA GLU A 134 -20.42 -2.76 4.48
C GLU A 134 -19.67 -1.73 5.34
N GLN A 135 -19.50 -2.01 6.65
CA GLN A 135 -18.79 -1.13 7.58
C GLN A 135 -17.26 -1.27 7.52
N TRP A 136 -16.75 -2.18 6.68
CA TRP A 136 -15.32 -2.55 6.64
C TRP A 136 -14.67 -2.27 5.28
N GLU A 137 -15.32 -1.45 4.47
CA GLU A 137 -14.72 -0.96 3.22
C GLU A 137 -13.51 -0.06 3.48
N PRO A 138 -12.58 0.02 2.51
CA PRO A 138 -11.42 0.90 2.61
C PRO A 138 -11.86 2.33 2.91
N VAL A 139 -11.06 3.04 3.71
CA VAL A 139 -11.32 4.47 3.94
C VAL A 139 -10.92 5.24 2.70
N GLU A 140 -11.84 6.06 2.21
CA GLU A 140 -11.60 6.95 1.09
C GLU A 140 -11.26 8.35 1.61
N LEU A 141 -10.21 8.95 1.03
CA LEU A 141 -9.94 10.37 1.23
C LEU A 141 -10.91 11.16 0.33
N GLY A 142 -11.41 12.28 0.85
CA GLY A 142 -12.17 13.21 0.02
C GLY A 142 -11.31 13.78 -1.11
N GLY A 143 -11.92 13.96 -2.28
CA GLY A 143 -11.29 14.65 -3.40
C GLY A 143 -11.06 16.14 -3.12
N LEU A 144 -10.36 16.81 -4.04
CA LEU A 144 -10.20 18.27 -3.97
C LEU A 144 -11.55 18.98 -4.06
N CYS A 145 -11.73 20.03 -3.26
CA CYS A 145 -12.88 20.91 -3.43
C CYS A 145 -12.81 21.66 -4.78
N ALA A 146 -13.98 22.01 -5.33
CA ALA A 146 -14.07 22.66 -6.65
C ALA A 146 -13.23 23.95 -6.76
N LYS A 147 -13.12 24.71 -5.66
CA LYS A 147 -12.27 25.92 -5.61
C LYS A 147 -10.79 25.60 -5.80
N SER A 148 -10.28 24.58 -5.12
CA SER A 148 -8.89 24.13 -5.24
C SER A 148 -8.62 23.55 -6.62
N ALA A 149 -9.52 22.69 -7.12
CA ALA A 149 -9.41 22.13 -8.47
C ALA A 149 -9.38 23.24 -9.55
N SER A 150 -10.27 24.23 -9.45
CA SER A 150 -10.30 25.38 -10.38
C SER A 150 -9.01 26.21 -10.31
N ARG A 151 -8.44 26.41 -9.13
CA ARG A 151 -7.17 27.13 -8.97
C ARG A 151 -6.04 26.39 -9.69
N ILE A 152 -5.94 25.08 -9.50
CA ILE A 152 -4.91 24.24 -10.14
C ILE A 152 -5.08 24.26 -11.66
N ALA A 153 -6.31 24.08 -12.15
CA ALA A 153 -6.61 24.12 -13.57
C ALA A 153 -6.20 25.47 -14.21
N LYS A 154 -6.52 26.60 -13.55
CA LYS A 154 -6.11 27.93 -14.01
C LYS A 154 -4.61 28.13 -14.00
N SER A 155 -3.92 27.65 -12.96
CA SER A 155 -2.46 27.71 -12.88
C SER A 155 -1.79 26.90 -13.99
N LEU A 156 -2.26 25.68 -14.26
CA LEU A 156 -1.72 24.85 -15.35
C LEU A 156 -2.02 25.45 -16.72
N ALA A 157 -3.23 25.97 -16.95
CA ALA A 157 -3.62 26.54 -18.24
C ALA A 157 -2.93 27.88 -18.56
N GLY A 158 -2.58 28.67 -17.54
CA GLY A 158 -1.89 29.97 -17.71
C GLY A 158 -0.37 29.89 -17.65
N SER A 159 0.20 28.70 -17.51
CA SER A 159 1.63 28.47 -17.34
C SER A 159 2.33 28.28 -18.69
N GLU A 160 3.54 28.81 -18.83
CA GLU A 160 4.34 28.71 -20.05
C GLU A 160 5.10 27.38 -20.14
N ARG A 161 5.53 26.82 -18.99
CA ARG A 161 6.29 25.58 -18.86
C ARG A 161 5.73 24.70 -17.74
N PRO A 162 4.44 24.29 -17.80
CA PRO A 162 3.85 23.49 -16.74
C PRO A 162 4.43 22.07 -16.75
N LEU A 163 4.73 21.57 -15.55
CA LEU A 163 5.29 20.24 -15.34
C LEU A 163 4.40 19.40 -14.43
N VAL A 164 4.08 18.19 -14.87
CA VAL A 164 3.54 17.14 -14.02
C VAL A 164 4.65 16.15 -13.67
N VAL A 165 4.85 15.92 -12.37
CA VAL A 165 5.74 14.88 -11.86
C VAL A 165 4.90 13.72 -11.35
N THR A 166 5.13 12.52 -11.90
CA THR A 166 4.44 11.29 -11.51
C THR A 166 5.44 10.19 -11.11
N GLY A 167 4.94 9.08 -10.59
CA GLY A 167 5.75 7.90 -10.26
C GLY A 167 4.96 6.73 -9.67
N TYR A 168 3.77 7.00 -9.13
CA TYR A 168 2.88 5.99 -8.55
C TYR A 168 1.43 6.09 -9.04
N SER A 169 1.14 7.04 -9.95
CA SER A 169 -0.23 7.27 -10.40
C SER A 169 -0.75 6.15 -11.30
N GLY A 170 0.15 5.45 -12.00
CA GLY A 170 -0.18 4.33 -12.88
C GLY A 170 -0.84 3.13 -12.20
N ARG A 171 -0.80 3.05 -10.86
CA ARG A 171 -1.51 2.01 -10.08
C ARG A 171 -3.01 2.06 -10.28
N ASN A 172 -3.56 3.26 -10.43
CA ASN A 172 -4.89 3.40 -10.98
C ASN A 172 -4.75 3.44 -12.50
N HIS A 173 -5.17 2.34 -13.15
CA HIS A 173 -5.09 2.19 -14.59
C HIS A 173 -5.93 3.21 -15.39
N GLY A 174 -6.84 3.96 -14.73
CA GLY A 174 -7.58 5.06 -15.33
C GLY A 174 -6.82 6.40 -15.34
N ILE A 175 -5.82 6.60 -14.48
CA ILE A 175 -5.08 7.87 -14.42
C ILE A 175 -4.26 8.15 -15.69
N PRO A 176 -3.54 7.18 -16.29
CA PRO A 176 -2.74 7.46 -17.50
C PRO A 176 -3.56 8.08 -18.64
N GLY A 177 -4.81 7.62 -18.85
CA GLY A 177 -5.71 8.19 -19.86
C GLY A 177 -6.11 9.64 -19.54
N LEU A 178 -6.51 9.92 -18.30
CA LEU A 178 -6.85 11.27 -17.85
C LEU A 178 -5.65 12.24 -17.93
N LEU A 179 -4.43 11.74 -17.67
CA LEU A 179 -3.23 12.56 -17.79
C LEU A 179 -2.89 12.87 -19.25
N VAL A 180 -3.17 11.95 -20.18
CA VAL A 180 -3.09 12.20 -21.63
C VAL A 180 -4.09 13.29 -22.03
N GLU A 181 -5.34 13.18 -21.62
CA GLU A 181 -6.35 14.22 -21.90
C GLU A 181 -5.94 15.60 -21.37
N LEU A 182 -5.35 15.65 -20.18
CA LEU A 182 -4.81 16.87 -19.60
C LEU A 182 -3.65 17.44 -20.43
N ALA A 183 -2.71 16.60 -20.85
CA ALA A 183 -1.57 17.00 -21.69
C ALA A 183 -2.02 17.44 -23.09
N ASP A 184 -3.07 16.83 -23.63
CA ASP A 184 -3.66 17.24 -24.90
C ASP A 184 -4.42 18.56 -24.80
N THR A 185 -4.96 18.88 -23.64
CA THR A 185 -5.65 20.15 -23.39
C THR A 185 -4.65 21.29 -23.13
N VAL A 186 -3.63 21.04 -22.32
CA VAL A 186 -2.57 21.99 -21.98
C VAL A 186 -1.34 21.65 -22.80
N LYS A 187 -1.25 22.14 -24.04
CA LYS A 187 -0.21 21.74 -25.01
C LYS A 187 1.24 21.99 -24.55
N ALA A 188 1.46 22.93 -23.64
CA ALA A 188 2.78 23.20 -23.05
C ALA A 188 3.16 22.22 -21.93
N LEU A 189 2.23 21.39 -21.46
CA LEU A 189 2.43 20.46 -20.35
C LEU A 189 3.45 19.40 -20.71
N GLN A 190 4.41 19.22 -19.80
CA GLN A 190 5.33 18.10 -19.84
C GLN A 190 5.09 17.15 -18.66
N VAL A 191 5.32 15.86 -18.87
CA VAL A 191 5.14 14.81 -17.87
C VAL A 191 6.48 14.12 -17.63
N LEU A 192 6.94 14.20 -16.38
CA LEU A 192 8.15 13.54 -15.90
C LEU A 192 7.77 12.37 -15.00
N ASP A 193 8.19 11.16 -15.35
CA ASP A 193 8.06 9.99 -14.50
C ASP A 193 9.33 9.82 -13.65
N THR A 194 9.14 9.68 -12.35
CA THR A 194 10.21 9.55 -11.35
C THR A 194 10.17 8.23 -10.60
N GLY A 195 9.11 7.43 -10.78
CA GLY A 195 8.87 6.22 -9.99
C GLY A 195 9.29 4.93 -10.69
N ALA A 196 9.15 4.85 -12.02
CA ALA A 196 9.50 3.67 -12.83
C ALA A 196 8.83 2.35 -12.37
N SER A 197 7.79 2.43 -11.54
CA SER A 197 7.20 1.27 -10.85
C SER A 197 5.90 0.80 -11.48
N ASP A 198 5.16 1.73 -12.07
CA ASP A 198 3.89 1.53 -12.77
C ASP A 198 3.89 2.41 -14.03
N MET A 199 3.16 2.02 -15.08
CA MET A 199 3.05 2.84 -16.29
C MET A 199 2.16 4.06 -15.99
N CYS A 200 2.79 5.22 -15.78
CA CYS A 200 2.08 6.45 -15.40
C CYS A 200 1.69 7.32 -16.61
N PHE A 201 2.39 7.17 -17.74
CA PHE A 201 2.15 7.95 -18.96
C PHE A 201 2.69 7.20 -20.20
N PRO A 202 2.01 7.25 -21.35
CA PRO A 202 2.44 6.50 -22.53
C PRO A 202 3.72 7.06 -23.14
N GLY A 203 4.69 6.17 -23.39
CA GLY A 203 6.04 6.57 -23.79
C GLY A 203 6.18 7.12 -25.22
N ASN A 204 5.12 7.08 -26.01
CA ASN A 204 5.06 7.63 -27.37
C ASN A 204 4.41 9.02 -27.43
N HIS A 205 3.90 9.54 -26.31
CA HIS A 205 3.24 10.84 -26.28
C HIS A 205 4.27 11.99 -26.20
N PRO A 206 4.16 13.06 -27.00
CA PRO A 206 5.18 14.11 -27.11
C PRO A 206 5.44 14.88 -25.81
N ALA A 207 4.46 14.94 -24.91
CA ALA A 207 4.63 15.53 -23.58
C ALA A 207 5.53 14.72 -22.63
N TRP A 208 5.86 13.47 -22.95
CA TRP A 208 6.62 12.60 -22.05
C TRP A 208 8.11 12.91 -22.07
N LEU A 209 8.67 13.21 -20.91
CA LEU A 209 10.11 13.45 -20.72
C LEU A 209 10.90 12.16 -20.42
N GLY A 210 10.22 11.02 -20.39
CA GLY A 210 10.81 9.75 -19.99
C GLY A 210 10.79 9.54 -18.48
N VAL A 211 11.37 8.41 -18.09
CA VAL A 211 11.66 8.09 -16.68
C VAL A 211 13.02 8.68 -16.30
N LYS A 212 13.07 9.51 -15.25
CA LYS A 212 14.32 10.07 -14.71
C LYS A 212 14.32 10.00 -13.18
N GLN A 213 15.38 9.44 -12.62
CA GLN A 213 15.62 9.43 -11.17
C GLN A 213 16.57 10.58 -10.83
N GLY A 214 16.20 11.46 -9.89
CA GLY A 214 17.01 12.62 -9.48
C GLY A 214 16.54 13.97 -10.05
N SER A 215 17.46 14.93 -10.19
CA SER A 215 17.16 16.28 -10.68
C SER A 215 17.20 16.35 -12.21
N HIS A 216 16.04 16.47 -12.84
CA HIS A 216 15.91 16.77 -14.27
C HIS A 216 15.78 18.28 -14.49
N ASP A 217 16.36 18.82 -15.57
CA ASP A 217 16.36 20.26 -15.85
C ASP A 217 14.97 20.86 -16.03
N SER A 218 13.95 20.05 -16.34
CA SER A 218 12.57 20.53 -16.40
C SER A 218 12.03 21.00 -15.04
N ILE A 219 12.56 20.47 -13.93
CA ILE A 219 12.10 20.80 -12.57
C ILE A 219 12.40 22.27 -12.21
N PRO A 220 13.65 22.76 -12.27
CA PRO A 220 13.95 24.17 -11.97
C PRO A 220 13.42 25.14 -13.05
N ASN A 221 13.16 24.66 -14.27
CA ASN A 221 12.67 25.48 -15.36
C ASN A 221 11.14 25.61 -15.39
N ALA A 222 10.41 24.78 -14.65
CA ALA A 222 8.95 24.84 -14.57
C ALA A 222 8.48 26.06 -13.77
N ASP A 223 7.54 26.81 -14.34
CA ASP A 223 6.84 27.90 -13.67
C ASP A 223 5.63 27.42 -12.85
N VAL A 224 5.09 26.23 -13.15
CA VAL A 224 4.11 25.52 -12.31
C VAL A 224 4.44 24.04 -12.26
N THR A 225 4.51 23.46 -11.05
CA THR A 225 4.71 22.01 -10.86
C THR A 225 3.52 21.39 -10.11
N ALA A 226 2.88 20.40 -10.74
CA ALA A 226 1.89 19.53 -10.11
C ALA A 226 2.49 18.14 -9.88
N THR A 227 2.29 17.59 -8.69
CA THR A 227 2.98 16.35 -8.30
C THR A 227 1.98 15.28 -7.88
N PHE A 228 1.95 14.15 -8.59
CA PHE A 228 1.15 12.96 -8.28
C PHE A 228 2.04 11.86 -7.67
N LEU A 229 2.61 12.14 -6.50
CA LEU A 229 3.46 11.21 -5.77
C LEU A 229 2.71 10.64 -4.56
N GLY A 230 2.66 9.30 -4.48
CA GLY A 230 2.36 8.62 -3.22
C GLY A 230 3.51 8.86 -2.23
N PHE A 231 3.35 9.82 -1.32
CA PHE A 231 4.16 10.06 -0.10
C PHE A 231 5.70 10.22 -0.20
N GLN A 232 6.34 10.16 -1.36
CA GLN A 232 7.80 10.41 -1.48
C GLN A 232 8.21 11.90 -1.52
N HIS A 233 7.26 12.83 -1.39
CA HIS A 233 7.50 14.29 -1.52
C HIS A 233 8.45 14.90 -0.48
N ALA A 234 8.80 14.17 0.59
CA ALA A 234 9.55 14.73 1.71
C ALA A 234 11.08 14.77 1.52
N ALA A 235 11.66 14.17 0.48
CA ALA A 235 13.12 13.94 0.41
C ALA A 235 13.90 14.81 -0.59
N ASN A 236 13.25 15.61 -1.45
CA ASN A 236 13.97 16.46 -2.42
C ASN A 236 13.66 17.97 -2.23
N PRO A 237 14.57 18.73 -1.58
CA PRO A 237 14.43 20.17 -1.36
C PRO A 237 14.25 20.99 -2.65
N ALA A 238 14.70 20.49 -3.81
CA ALA A 238 14.60 21.18 -5.09
C ALA A 238 13.15 21.28 -5.63
N LEU A 239 12.21 20.47 -5.11
CA LEU A 239 10.79 20.48 -5.52
C LEU A 239 9.91 21.39 -4.66
N MET A 240 10.47 22.09 -3.66
CA MET A 240 9.71 22.83 -2.65
C MET A 240 9.22 24.25 -2.99
N PRO A 241 9.83 25.07 -3.88
CA PRO A 241 9.45 26.49 -3.92
C PRO A 241 8.02 26.78 -4.40
N GLN A 242 7.42 25.92 -5.25
CA GLN A 242 6.09 26.13 -5.84
C GLN A 242 5.32 24.83 -6.18
N SER A 243 5.51 23.74 -5.41
CA SER A 243 4.81 22.47 -5.70
C SER A 243 3.36 22.46 -5.20
N ILE A 244 2.44 22.05 -6.06
CA ILE A 244 1.10 21.61 -5.67
C ILE A 244 1.12 20.09 -5.61
N THR A 245 1.14 19.54 -4.40
CA THR A 245 1.06 18.08 -4.19
C THR A 245 -0.39 17.62 -4.31
N LEU A 246 -0.63 16.76 -5.31
CA LEU A 246 -1.89 16.07 -5.54
C LEU A 246 -1.70 14.61 -5.14
N MET A 247 -2.36 14.16 -4.09
CA MET A 247 -2.39 12.72 -3.81
C MET A 247 -3.34 12.06 -4.81
N PRO A 248 -2.90 10.99 -5.52
CA PRO A 248 -3.81 10.25 -6.39
C PRO A 248 -4.98 9.74 -5.55
N THR A 249 -6.17 10.17 -5.93
CA THR A 249 -7.45 9.70 -5.39
C THR A 249 -8.14 8.99 -6.53
N HIS A 250 -8.61 7.79 -6.21
CA HIS A 250 -9.06 6.74 -7.13
C HIS A 250 -7.90 5.98 -7.77
#